data_AF-I0R8P1-F1
#
_entry.id   AF-I0R8P1-F1
#
_cell.length_a   1.000
_cell.length_b   1.000
_cell.length_c   1.000
_cell.angle_alpha   90.00
_cell.angle_beta   90.00
_cell.angle_gamma   90.00
#
_symmetry.space_group_name_H-M   'P 1'
#
loop_
_entity.id
_entity.type
_entity.pdbx_description
1 polymer ?
#
loop_
_entity_poly.entity_id
_entity_poly.type
_entity_poly.pdbx_seq_one_letter_code
_entity_poly.pdbx_strand_id
1 'polypeptide(L)'
;MDERKAYFIIFLIGIIVCPWFNGKLVEPYKSYYIESKDTGYVSCESDKEGNNSYAIQSYDGRYDNGKLISIDTDNNYVFDIHVKVGAKMIGTNIGKDMEDTYYIENNGFLKFTVDVYNLKTGKKIRTIDIKNKFEGLGLDYIQPDSYQEFFITKFNGKNFICFRVKNSEFSGEVSTDRGREFYLCLDDMSFYENDLPDIVENKEKSGASDSTKEYIPIKKLLPENLITLNVAVKNMFRINDSIYDDKIRIITSVRSLPYNNEKLYSMFPKLKDKIMYLKRKSIFANIIFVFPKDIKAEEILELLSPEGHKLVFDGVIVKAEDSYDGFNHQVYNMEELRRYIKSGKN
;
A
#
# COMPACT_ATOMS: atom_id res chain seq x y z
N MET A 1 54.61 59.00 -1.01
CA MET A 1 54.45 57.68 -0.39
C MET A 1 54.27 56.71 -1.54
N ASP A 2 55.24 55.83 -1.73
CA ASP A 2 55.53 55.17 -3.01
C ASP A 2 54.44 54.14 -3.38
N GLU A 3 53.78 54.30 -4.54
CA GLU A 3 52.62 53.49 -4.96
C GLU A 3 52.93 51.98 -4.97
N ARG A 4 54.20 51.60 -5.14
CA ARG A 4 54.62 50.18 -5.08
C ARG A 4 54.53 49.55 -3.69
N LYS A 5 54.57 50.34 -2.61
CA LYS A 5 54.40 49.83 -1.24
C LYS A 5 52.93 49.63 -0.86
N ALA A 6 52.01 50.38 -1.48
CA ALA A 6 50.57 50.20 -1.27
C ALA A 6 50.05 48.91 -1.95
N TYR A 7 50.51 48.60 -3.16
CA TYR A 7 50.13 47.35 -3.86
C TYR A 7 50.69 46.09 -3.18
N PHE A 8 51.88 46.14 -2.57
CA PHE A 8 52.46 44.98 -1.90
C PHE A 8 51.74 44.64 -0.58
N ILE A 9 51.22 45.63 0.14
CA ILE A 9 50.44 45.43 1.38
C ILE A 9 49.01 44.95 1.06
N ILE A 10 48.37 45.45 -0.01
CA ILE A 10 47.05 44.97 -0.45
C ILE A 10 47.13 43.52 -0.99
N PHE A 11 48.21 43.17 -1.70
CA PHE A 11 48.43 41.80 -2.20
C PHE A 11 48.76 40.82 -1.06
N LEU A 12 49.45 41.25 0.00
CA LEU A 12 49.70 40.42 1.18
C LEU A 12 48.44 40.21 2.04
N ILE A 13 47.58 41.23 2.20
CA ILE A 13 46.31 41.10 2.94
C ILE A 13 45.32 40.19 2.17
N GLY A 14 45.34 40.21 0.83
CA GLY A 14 44.55 39.29 0.01
C GLY A 14 44.98 37.82 0.11
N ILE A 15 46.25 37.53 0.43
CA ILE A 15 46.78 36.16 0.55
C ILE A 15 46.76 35.65 2.01
N ILE A 16 46.80 36.53 3.01
CA ILE A 16 46.79 36.13 4.43
C ILE A 16 45.36 35.96 5.00
N VAL A 17 44.34 36.53 4.36
CA VAL A 17 42.93 36.39 4.81
C VAL A 17 42.17 35.24 4.11
N CYS A 18 42.79 34.52 3.17
CA CYS A 18 42.21 33.29 2.60
C CYS A 18 43.27 32.21 2.43
N PRO A 19 43.37 31.27 3.38
CA PRO A 19 42.84 29.95 3.05
C PRO A 19 42.18 29.23 4.25
N TRP A 20 41.17 29.83 4.89
CA TRP A 20 40.32 29.15 5.89
C TRP A 20 38.83 29.10 5.49
N PHE A 21 38.53 29.26 4.20
CA PHE A 21 37.24 28.90 3.58
C PHE A 21 37.50 28.04 2.34
N ASN A 22 38.07 26.85 2.53
CA ASN A 22 38.13 25.81 1.50
C ASN A 22 36.95 24.84 1.61
N GLY A 23 35.77 25.34 1.97
CA GLY A 23 34.52 24.75 1.54
C GLY A 23 33.97 25.64 0.44
N LYS A 24 34.23 25.31 -0.83
CA LYS A 24 33.36 25.81 -1.91
C LYS A 24 31.96 25.36 -1.53
N LEU A 25 31.06 26.28 -1.20
CA LEU A 25 29.63 26.04 -1.32
C LEU A 25 29.38 25.86 -2.80
N VAL A 26 29.49 24.62 -3.26
CA VAL A 26 29.14 24.22 -4.61
C VAL A 26 27.63 24.36 -4.72
N GLU A 27 27.17 24.92 -5.84
CA GLU A 27 25.77 25.12 -6.20
C GLU A 27 24.89 23.92 -5.81
N PRO A 28 23.64 24.13 -5.37
CA PRO A 28 22.77 23.04 -4.95
C PRO A 28 22.60 22.02 -6.08
N TYR A 29 23.16 20.82 -5.86
CA TYR A 29 22.90 19.68 -6.72
C TYR A 29 21.42 19.30 -6.64
N LYS A 30 20.83 19.11 -7.83
CA LYS A 30 19.51 18.57 -8.18
C LYS A 30 18.54 18.31 -7.02
N SER A 31 17.44 19.07 -6.99
CA SER A 31 16.23 18.69 -6.27
C SER A 31 15.58 17.48 -6.95
N TYR A 32 15.20 16.47 -6.15
CA TYR A 32 14.47 15.31 -6.62
C TYR A 32 13.18 15.16 -5.83
N TYR A 33 12.12 14.77 -6.52
CA TYR A 33 10.84 14.49 -5.90
C TYR A 33 10.71 12.99 -5.76
N ILE A 34 10.45 12.51 -4.54
CA ILE A 34 10.02 11.14 -4.32
C ILE A 34 8.49 11.18 -4.35
N GLU A 35 7.92 10.80 -5.48
CA GLU A 35 6.48 10.56 -5.58
C GLU A 35 6.23 9.16 -5.01
N SER A 36 5.35 9.05 -4.00
CA SER A 36 4.90 7.71 -3.58
C SER A 36 4.20 7.10 -4.78
N LYS A 37 4.54 5.84 -5.07
CA LYS A 37 3.82 4.88 -5.92
C LYS A 37 2.78 5.54 -6.83
N ASP A 38 3.04 5.58 -8.13
CA ASP A 38 2.08 5.97 -9.19
C ASP A 38 0.88 5.01 -9.26
N THR A 39 0.20 4.79 -8.14
CA THR A 39 -1.08 4.12 -8.07
C THR A 39 -2.15 5.10 -8.51
N GLY A 40 -3.10 4.61 -9.29
CA GLY A 40 -4.20 5.43 -9.76
C GLY A 40 -5.50 4.66 -9.71
N TYR A 41 -6.56 5.29 -9.21
CA TYR A 41 -7.90 4.75 -9.34
C TYR A 41 -8.26 4.56 -10.82
N VAL A 42 -8.69 3.35 -11.17
CA VAL A 42 -9.06 3.02 -12.55
C VAL A 42 -10.58 2.87 -12.70
N SER A 43 -11.19 2.05 -11.85
CA SER A 43 -12.65 1.87 -11.80
C SER A 43 -13.04 0.98 -10.64
N CYS A 44 -14.28 1.12 -10.18
CA CYS A 44 -14.98 0.11 -9.40
C CYS A 44 -16.41 -0.06 -9.90
N GLU A 45 -17.01 -1.18 -9.52
CA GLU A 45 -18.39 -1.52 -9.79
C GLU A 45 -18.90 -2.43 -8.66
N SER A 46 -20.18 -2.34 -8.35
CA SER A 46 -20.89 -3.39 -7.63
C SER A 46 -21.88 -4.08 -8.54
N ASP A 47 -22.17 -5.34 -8.23
CA ASP A 47 -23.23 -6.09 -8.89
C ASP A 47 -24.61 -5.48 -8.58
N LYS A 48 -25.65 -6.00 -9.25
CA LYS A 48 -27.01 -5.45 -9.15
C LYS A 48 -27.56 -5.45 -7.72
N GLU A 49 -27.21 -6.46 -6.94
CA GLU A 49 -27.65 -6.61 -5.55
C GLU A 49 -26.80 -5.77 -4.57
N GLY A 50 -25.63 -5.31 -5.01
CA GLY A 50 -24.69 -4.54 -4.19
C GLY A 50 -23.96 -5.38 -3.15
N ASN A 51 -23.98 -6.71 -3.32
CA ASN A 51 -23.38 -7.68 -2.41
C ASN A 51 -21.93 -7.99 -2.80
N ASN A 52 -21.65 -7.93 -4.10
CA ASN A 52 -20.37 -8.22 -4.72
C ASN A 52 -19.84 -6.96 -5.37
N SER A 53 -18.54 -6.71 -5.26
CA SER A 53 -17.94 -5.53 -5.88
C SER A 53 -16.49 -5.77 -6.26
N TYR A 54 -15.96 -4.90 -7.11
CA TYR A 54 -14.54 -4.85 -7.38
C TYR A 54 -14.02 -3.42 -7.43
N ALA A 55 -12.72 -3.26 -7.21
CA ALA A 55 -11.98 -2.05 -7.52
C ALA A 55 -10.66 -2.37 -8.24
N ILE A 56 -10.29 -1.54 -9.20
CA ILE A 56 -9.05 -1.62 -9.96
C ILE A 56 -8.20 -0.41 -9.65
N GLN A 57 -6.93 -0.65 -9.34
CA GLN A 57 -5.91 0.38 -9.22
C GLN A 57 -4.73 0.03 -10.12
N SER A 58 -4.33 0.99 -10.96
CA SER A 58 -3.11 0.88 -11.76
C SER A 58 -1.90 1.11 -10.86
N TYR A 59 -0.72 0.72 -11.32
CA TYR A 59 0.56 1.03 -10.71
C TYR A 59 1.66 1.09 -11.77
N ASP A 60 2.81 1.70 -11.43
CA ASP A 60 3.98 1.70 -12.30
C ASP A 60 4.58 0.28 -12.41
N GLY A 61 4.76 -0.20 -13.63
CA GLY A 61 5.33 -1.52 -13.93
C GLY A 61 6.74 -1.76 -13.39
N ARG A 62 7.51 -0.72 -13.02
CA ARG A 62 8.79 -0.86 -12.29
C ARG A 62 8.62 -1.57 -10.95
N TYR A 63 7.41 -1.56 -10.39
CA TYR A 63 7.07 -2.26 -9.15
C TYR A 63 6.46 -3.66 -9.38
N ASP A 64 6.43 -4.16 -10.62
CA ASP A 64 5.95 -5.51 -10.94
C ASP A 64 6.97 -6.59 -10.55
N ASN A 65 7.32 -6.64 -9.27
CA ASN A 65 8.26 -7.60 -8.69
C ASN A 65 7.58 -8.90 -8.23
N GLY A 66 6.40 -9.19 -8.78
CA GLY A 66 5.56 -10.32 -8.35
C GLY A 66 4.92 -10.14 -6.98
N LYS A 67 4.91 -8.93 -6.40
CA LYS A 67 4.16 -8.61 -5.18
C LYS A 67 2.96 -7.74 -5.52
N LEU A 68 1.83 -8.02 -4.86
CA LEU A 68 0.66 -7.15 -4.92
C LEU A 68 0.94 -5.87 -4.14
N ILE A 69 0.84 -4.74 -4.84
CA ILE A 69 0.76 -3.40 -4.24
C ILE A 69 -0.62 -3.28 -3.60
N SER A 70 -0.67 -2.77 -2.36
CA SER A 70 -1.92 -2.60 -1.61
C SER A 70 -2.96 -1.92 -2.48
N ILE A 71 -4.18 -2.47 -2.50
CA ILE A 71 -5.34 -1.76 -2.99
C ILE A 71 -6.10 -1.28 -1.76
N ASP A 72 -6.05 0.01 -1.51
CA ASP A 72 -6.67 0.61 -0.34
C ASP A 72 -8.16 0.78 -0.60
N THR A 73 -8.95 -0.19 -0.12
CA THR A 73 -10.41 -0.19 -0.22
C THR A 73 -11.05 -0.65 1.07
N ASP A 74 -12.28 -0.22 1.27
CA ASP A 74 -13.23 -0.83 2.18
C ASP A 74 -14.52 -1.20 1.43
N ASN A 75 -15.45 -1.91 2.06
CA ASN A 75 -16.76 -2.31 1.55
C ASN A 75 -17.55 -1.18 0.88
N ASN A 76 -17.32 0.07 1.28
CA ASN A 76 -18.05 1.22 0.75
C ASN A 76 -17.19 2.15 -0.09
N TYR A 77 -15.87 2.08 0.03
CA TYR A 77 -14.97 3.11 -0.46
C TYR A 77 -13.73 2.54 -1.15
N VAL A 78 -13.29 3.24 -2.19
CA VAL A 78 -11.98 3.04 -2.81
C VAL A 78 -11.18 4.30 -2.60
N PHE A 79 -9.91 4.15 -2.21
CA PHE A 79 -9.03 5.26 -1.90
C PHE A 79 -7.91 5.33 -2.92
N ASP A 80 -7.64 6.53 -3.39
CA ASP A 80 -6.51 6.79 -4.29
C ASP A 80 -5.62 7.83 -3.63
N ILE A 81 -4.41 7.39 -3.28
CA ILE A 81 -3.49 8.15 -2.45
C ILE A 81 -2.44 8.81 -3.34
N HIS A 82 -2.33 10.13 -3.22
CA HIS A 82 -1.40 10.94 -4.01
C HIS A 82 -0.40 11.58 -3.07
N VAL A 83 0.83 11.06 -3.01
CA VAL A 83 1.90 11.65 -2.21
C VAL A 83 3.06 12.10 -3.09
N LYS A 84 3.55 13.30 -2.80
CA LYS A 84 4.79 13.85 -3.31
C LYS A 84 5.58 14.40 -2.14
N VAL A 85 6.80 13.92 -1.97
CA VAL A 85 7.71 14.34 -0.90
C VAL A 85 8.86 15.15 -1.51
N GLY A 86 9.20 16.25 -0.86
CA GLY A 86 10.34 17.08 -1.25
C GLY A 86 11.61 16.59 -0.57
N ALA A 87 12.60 16.16 -1.37
CA ALA A 87 13.94 15.86 -0.87
C ALA A 87 14.99 16.66 -1.65
N LYS A 88 15.90 17.30 -0.95
CA LYS A 88 17.02 18.02 -1.54
C LYS A 88 18.31 17.36 -1.08
N MET A 89 19.02 16.74 -2.02
CA MET A 89 20.34 16.18 -1.75
C MET A 89 21.39 17.28 -1.84
N ILE A 90 22.01 17.59 -0.72
CA ILE A 90 23.13 18.52 -0.61
C ILE A 90 24.41 17.70 -0.51
N GLY A 91 25.23 17.70 -1.57
CA GLY A 91 26.55 17.11 -1.54
C GLY A 91 27.57 18.08 -0.94
N THR A 92 28.32 17.65 0.07
CA THR A 92 29.56 18.28 0.50
C THR A 92 30.73 17.52 -0.11
N ASN A 93 31.35 18.12 -1.13
CA ASN A 93 32.58 17.59 -1.71
C ASN A 93 33.75 18.00 -0.81
N ILE A 94 34.24 17.08 0.02
CA ILE A 94 35.34 17.34 0.98
C ILE A 94 36.69 16.99 0.33
N GLY A 95 36.96 17.55 -0.86
CA GLY A 95 38.25 17.41 -1.54
C GLY A 95 38.51 16.05 -2.22
N LYS A 96 39.62 15.98 -2.96
CA LYS A 96 39.93 14.90 -3.92
C LYS A 96 40.16 13.50 -3.31
N ASP A 97 40.33 13.39 -2.00
CA ASP A 97 40.75 12.16 -1.32
C ASP A 97 39.77 11.71 -0.20
N MET A 98 38.55 12.26 -0.15
CA MET A 98 37.50 11.84 0.79
C MET A 98 36.24 11.38 0.05
N GLU A 99 35.48 10.46 0.65
CA GLU A 99 34.17 10.07 0.13
C GLU A 99 33.24 11.29 0.09
N ASP A 100 32.52 11.46 -1.03
CA ASP A 100 31.46 12.45 -1.14
C ASP A 100 30.46 12.23 0.01
N THR A 101 30.23 13.27 0.82
CA THR A 101 29.19 13.23 1.85
C THR A 101 27.94 13.86 1.30
N TYR A 102 26.81 13.18 1.44
CA TYR A 102 25.49 13.70 1.06
C TYR A 102 24.66 13.92 2.32
N TYR A 103 24.11 15.12 2.46
CA TYR A 103 23.03 15.40 3.39
C TYR A 103 21.72 15.55 2.63
N ILE A 104 20.63 14.98 3.13
CA ILE A 104 19.30 15.14 2.52
C ILE A 104 18.54 16.16 3.36
N GLU A 105 18.39 17.37 2.82
CA GLU A 105 17.48 18.38 3.35
C GLU A 105 16.05 17.97 2.98
N ASN A 106 15.27 17.64 3.99
CA ASN A 106 13.89 17.19 3.85
C ASN A 106 12.93 18.38 3.96
N ASN A 107 12.02 18.50 2.99
CA ASN A 107 11.02 19.58 2.93
C ASN A 107 9.58 19.08 3.19
N GLY A 108 9.42 17.92 3.84
CA GLY A 108 8.12 17.32 4.14
C GLY A 108 7.30 16.94 2.90
N PHE A 109 5.99 16.91 3.07
CA PHE A 109 5.03 16.65 1.99
C PHE A 109 4.86 17.89 1.10
N LEU A 110 5.09 17.74 -0.21
CA LEU A 110 4.71 18.74 -1.23
C LEU A 110 3.28 18.56 -1.70
N LYS A 111 2.81 17.30 -1.74
CA LYS A 111 1.43 16.92 -1.98
C LYS A 111 1.13 15.73 -1.10
N PHE A 112 0.01 15.76 -0.40
CA PHE A 112 -0.55 14.57 0.20
C PHE A 112 -2.07 14.68 0.18
N THR A 113 -2.69 14.06 -0.81
CA THR A 113 -4.14 14.04 -0.96
C THR A 113 -4.67 12.63 -1.06
N VAL A 114 -5.86 12.39 -0.51
CA VAL A 114 -6.58 11.13 -0.69
C VAL A 114 -7.90 11.41 -1.40
N ASP A 115 -8.06 10.82 -2.56
CA ASP A 115 -9.35 10.79 -3.24
C ASP A 115 -10.18 9.62 -2.74
N VAL A 116 -11.41 9.89 -2.34
CA VAL A 116 -12.35 8.89 -1.85
C VAL A 116 -13.44 8.69 -2.88
N TYR A 117 -13.59 7.45 -3.35
CA TYR A 117 -14.61 7.05 -4.30
C TYR A 117 -15.62 6.13 -3.63
N ASN A 118 -16.89 6.26 -4.00
CA ASN A 118 -17.90 5.31 -3.58
C ASN A 118 -17.75 4.01 -4.38
N LEU A 119 -17.48 2.89 -3.71
CA LEU A 119 -17.22 1.59 -4.36
C LEU A 119 -18.39 1.13 -5.23
N LYS A 120 -19.63 1.43 -4.80
CA LYS A 120 -20.86 0.99 -5.50
C LYS A 120 -21.10 1.72 -6.81
N THR A 121 -20.83 3.03 -6.81
CA THR A 121 -21.17 3.91 -7.95
C THR A 121 -19.97 4.29 -8.80
N GLY A 122 -18.75 4.11 -8.29
CA GLY A 122 -17.52 4.60 -8.91
C GLY A 122 -17.35 6.11 -8.94
N LYS A 123 -18.25 6.85 -8.29
CA LYS A 123 -18.19 8.32 -8.23
C LYS A 123 -17.23 8.77 -7.14
N LYS A 124 -16.39 9.75 -7.47
CA LYS A 124 -15.57 10.47 -6.50
C LYS A 124 -16.49 11.22 -5.54
N ILE A 125 -16.35 10.96 -4.24
CA ILE A 125 -17.09 11.60 -3.16
C ILE A 125 -16.40 12.90 -2.76
N ARG A 126 -15.09 12.84 -2.51
CA ARG A 126 -14.29 13.98 -2.04
C ARG A 126 -12.80 13.75 -2.27
N THR A 127 -12.03 14.83 -2.19
CA THR A 127 -10.58 14.81 -2.00
C THR A 127 -10.28 15.34 -0.61
N ILE A 128 -9.41 14.66 0.11
CA ILE A 128 -8.95 15.06 1.43
C ILE A 128 -7.52 15.55 1.30
N ASP A 129 -7.27 16.80 1.70
CA ASP A 129 -5.93 17.35 1.78
C ASP A 129 -5.30 17.01 3.13
N ILE A 130 -4.51 15.94 3.15
CA ILE A 130 -3.84 15.43 4.35
C ILE A 130 -2.65 16.32 4.69
N LYS A 131 -1.96 16.86 3.69
CA LYS A 131 -0.85 17.81 3.90
C LYS A 131 -1.32 19.01 4.72
N ASN A 132 -2.40 19.66 4.31
CA ASN A 132 -2.92 20.83 5.06
C ASN A 132 -3.38 20.46 6.48
N LYS A 133 -3.84 19.23 6.72
CA LYS A 133 -4.16 18.76 8.07
C LYS A 133 -2.90 18.67 8.94
N PHE A 134 -1.78 18.19 8.40
CA PHE A 134 -0.51 18.16 9.11
C PHE A 134 0.06 19.55 9.35
N GLU A 135 0.04 20.44 8.36
CA GLU A 135 0.49 21.83 8.51
C GLU A 135 -0.34 22.59 9.56
N GLY A 136 -1.66 22.36 9.59
CA GLY A 136 -2.54 22.91 10.63
C GLY A 136 -2.22 22.46 12.05
N LEU A 137 -1.46 21.37 12.21
CA LEU A 137 -0.96 20.85 13.49
C LEU A 137 0.51 21.23 13.75
N GLY A 138 1.13 22.05 12.90
CA GLY A 138 2.55 22.40 12.97
C GLY A 138 3.49 21.25 12.62
N LEU A 139 3.03 20.32 11.78
CA LEU A 139 3.79 19.12 11.37
C LEU A 139 4.24 19.25 9.90
N ASP A 140 4.96 20.33 9.59
CA ASP A 140 5.31 20.66 8.20
C ASP A 140 6.39 19.74 7.61
N TYR A 141 7.20 19.11 8.46
CA TYR A 141 8.41 18.37 8.07
C TYR A 141 8.28 16.85 8.14
N ILE A 142 7.12 16.32 8.53
CA ILE A 142 6.91 14.87 8.60
C ILE A 142 6.85 14.25 7.20
N GLN A 143 7.19 12.97 7.12
CA GLN A 143 7.23 12.18 5.89
C GLN A 143 6.54 10.84 6.06
N PRO A 144 6.15 10.14 4.98
CA PRO A 144 5.77 8.73 5.10
C PRO A 144 6.89 7.93 5.74
N ASP A 145 6.53 6.92 6.53
CA ASP A 145 7.46 5.84 6.87
C ASP A 145 7.99 5.19 5.58
N SER A 146 9.23 4.69 5.56
CA SER A 146 9.86 3.99 4.41
C SER A 146 9.01 2.86 3.84
N TYR A 147 8.15 2.25 4.65
CA TYR A 147 7.20 1.22 4.21
C TYR A 147 5.91 1.78 3.58
N GLN A 148 5.65 3.09 3.69
CA GLN A 148 4.44 3.78 3.22
C GLN A 148 3.18 2.97 3.53
N GLU A 149 3.04 2.56 4.80
CA GLU A 149 1.90 1.78 5.25
C GLU A 149 0.69 2.70 5.37
N PHE A 150 -0.16 2.62 4.35
CA PHE A 150 -1.52 3.12 4.38
C PHE A 150 -2.45 1.93 4.51
N PHE A 151 -3.42 2.04 5.41
CA PHE A 151 -4.46 1.03 5.54
C PHE A 151 -5.75 1.69 6.01
N ILE A 152 -6.86 1.04 5.68
CA ILE A 152 -8.17 1.42 6.21
C ILE A 152 -8.50 0.47 7.34
N THR A 153 -9.01 1.02 8.42
CA THR A 153 -9.55 0.23 9.52
C THR A 153 -10.94 0.73 9.87
N LYS A 154 -11.70 -0.12 10.53
CA LYS A 154 -13.01 0.20 11.04
C LYS A 154 -12.98 0.13 12.56
N PHE A 155 -13.44 1.18 13.21
CA PHE A 155 -13.50 1.26 14.66
C PHE A 155 -14.84 1.82 15.08
N ASN A 156 -15.56 1.11 15.96
CA ASN A 156 -16.91 1.47 16.41
C ASN A 156 -17.88 1.82 15.25
N GLY A 157 -17.81 1.05 14.17
CA GLY A 157 -18.66 1.23 12.99
C GLY A 157 -18.23 2.37 12.06
N LYS A 158 -17.25 3.19 12.43
CA LYS A 158 -16.72 4.29 11.62
C LYS A 158 -15.47 3.86 10.85
N ASN A 159 -15.30 4.41 9.66
CA ASN A 159 -14.14 4.13 8.80
C ASN A 159 -13.02 5.13 9.03
N PHE A 160 -11.80 4.63 9.14
CA PHE A 160 -10.59 5.42 9.36
C PHE A 160 -9.55 5.13 8.30
N ILE A 161 -8.95 6.18 7.75
CA ILE A 161 -7.69 6.04 7.02
C ILE A 161 -6.55 6.20 8.01
N CYS A 162 -5.63 5.23 7.99
CA CYS A 162 -4.46 5.20 8.86
C CYS A 162 -3.21 5.51 8.05
N PHE A 163 -2.36 6.36 8.60
CA PHE A 163 -1.11 6.78 7.97
C PHE A 163 0.02 6.68 8.97
N ARG A 164 1.10 5.98 8.63
CA ARG A 164 2.33 6.03 9.41
C ARG A 164 3.31 7.04 8.82
N VAL A 165 3.76 7.96 9.66
CA VAL A 165 4.68 9.04 9.30
C VAL A 165 5.85 9.10 10.28
N LYS A 166 6.94 9.72 9.86
CA LYS A 166 8.16 9.92 10.66
C LYS A 166 8.56 11.39 10.63
N ASN A 167 9.27 11.84 11.66
CA ASN A 167 9.70 13.23 11.74
C ASN A 167 10.89 13.52 10.82
N SER A 168 11.75 12.53 10.54
CA SER A 168 12.84 12.68 9.57
C SER A 168 13.49 11.34 9.23
N GLU A 169 13.34 10.84 8.00
CA GLU A 169 14.01 9.59 7.62
C GLU A 169 15.46 9.76 7.11
N PHE A 170 16.10 10.91 7.32
CA PHE A 170 17.47 11.15 6.82
C PHE A 170 18.45 11.83 7.80
N SER A 171 18.09 12.07 9.06
CA SER A 171 19.10 12.24 10.11
C SER A 171 19.59 10.85 10.49
N GLY A 172 20.87 10.52 10.25
CA GLY A 172 21.44 9.16 10.27
C GLY A 172 21.30 8.30 11.54
N GLU A 173 20.45 8.66 12.51
CA GLU A 173 20.08 7.82 13.64
C GLU A 173 18.74 7.10 13.39
N VAL A 174 18.82 5.98 12.67
CA VAL A 174 17.70 5.08 12.34
C VAL A 174 17.00 4.51 13.60
N SER A 175 17.62 4.61 14.78
CA SER A 175 17.23 3.87 15.98
C SER A 175 16.33 4.61 16.97
N THR A 176 16.03 5.90 16.77
CA THR A 176 15.26 6.70 17.76
C THR A 176 13.92 7.25 17.28
N ASP A 177 13.63 7.25 15.97
CA ASP A 177 12.35 7.73 15.44
C ASP A 177 11.24 6.67 15.58
N ARG A 178 10.49 6.77 16.69
CA ARG A 178 9.26 6.01 16.89
C ARG A 178 8.19 6.60 15.97
N GLY A 179 8.05 6.04 14.77
CA GLY A 179 7.07 6.49 13.78
C GLY A 179 5.70 6.77 14.40
N ARG A 180 5.06 7.85 13.96
CA ARG A 180 3.76 8.33 14.43
C ARG A 180 2.67 7.74 13.58
N GLU A 181 1.59 7.28 14.19
CA GLU A 181 0.41 6.81 13.47
C GLU A 181 -0.69 7.87 13.54
N PHE A 182 -1.31 8.17 12.42
CA PHE A 182 -2.44 9.10 12.36
C PHE A 182 -3.67 8.40 11.83
N TYR A 183 -4.82 8.75 12.40
CA TYR A 183 -6.12 8.19 12.08
C TYR A 183 -7.05 9.32 11.66
N LEU A 184 -7.55 9.26 10.42
CA LEU A 184 -8.56 10.18 9.92
C LEU A 184 -9.91 9.48 9.83
N CYS A 185 -10.89 9.92 10.61
CA CYS A 185 -12.26 9.46 10.47
C CYS A 185 -12.88 10.00 9.17
N LEU A 186 -13.49 9.15 8.38
CA LEU A 186 -14.11 9.55 7.10
C LEU A 186 -15.49 10.18 7.26
N ASP A 187 -16.17 9.87 8.35
CA ASP A 187 -17.54 10.32 8.59
C ASP A 187 -17.57 11.79 9.01
N ASP A 188 -16.74 12.15 9.99
CA ASP A 188 -16.72 13.48 10.61
C ASP A 188 -15.39 14.24 10.38
N MET A 189 -14.44 13.65 9.66
CA MET A 189 -13.13 14.25 9.34
C MET A 189 -12.24 14.55 10.57
N SER A 190 -12.59 14.01 11.73
CA SER A 190 -11.77 14.06 12.95
C SER A 190 -10.45 13.34 12.75
N PHE A 191 -9.40 13.86 13.40
CA PHE A 191 -8.02 13.45 13.17
C PHE A 191 -7.34 13.16 14.51
N TYR A 192 -6.75 11.99 14.64
CA TYR A 192 -6.16 11.48 15.86
C TYR A 192 -4.72 11.05 15.63
N GLU A 193 -3.91 11.12 16.68
CA GLU A 193 -2.52 10.72 16.68
C GLU A 193 -2.27 9.59 17.70
N ASN A 194 -1.55 8.57 17.28
CA ASN A 194 -1.06 7.38 18.00
C ASN A 194 -2.12 6.45 18.60
N ASP A 195 -3.23 6.99 19.12
CA ASP A 195 -4.33 6.21 19.67
C ASP A 195 -5.68 6.69 19.13
N LEU A 196 -6.56 5.74 18.82
CA LEU A 196 -7.99 6.02 18.66
C LEU A 196 -8.61 6.28 20.06
N PRO A 197 -9.61 7.17 20.18
CA PRO A 197 -10.16 7.60 21.48
C PRO A 197 -10.48 6.46 22.45
N ASP A 198 -11.05 5.34 21.97
CA ASP A 198 -11.44 4.23 22.84
C ASP A 198 -10.40 3.08 22.89
N ILE A 199 -9.29 3.16 22.15
CA ILE A 199 -8.13 2.27 22.36
C ILE A 199 -7.45 2.64 23.68
N VAL A 200 -7.37 3.94 24.02
CA VAL A 200 -6.85 4.41 25.31
C VAL A 200 -7.73 3.93 26.46
N GLU A 201 -9.05 4.09 26.35
CA GLU A 201 -9.99 3.63 27.39
C GLU A 201 -9.98 2.11 27.59
N ASN A 202 -9.86 1.32 26.52
CA ASN A 202 -9.78 -0.14 26.63
C ASN A 202 -8.42 -0.60 27.16
N LYS A 203 -7.29 0.00 26.73
CA LYS A 203 -5.94 -0.28 27.26
C LYS A 203 -5.88 -0.07 28.78
N GLU A 204 -6.46 1.01 29.29
CA GLU A 204 -6.50 1.30 30.73
C GLU A 204 -7.40 0.35 31.53
N LYS A 205 -8.52 -0.11 30.95
CA LYS A 205 -9.47 -1.00 31.63
C LYS A 205 -9.09 -2.49 31.55
N SER A 206 -8.37 -2.94 30.52
CA SER A 206 -8.16 -4.37 30.27
C SER A 206 -6.75 -4.89 30.55
N GLY A 207 -5.77 -4.03 30.85
CA GLY A 207 -4.36 -4.45 31.03
C GLY A 207 -3.79 -5.21 29.82
N ALA A 208 -4.41 -5.06 28.65
CA ALA A 208 -4.09 -5.85 27.47
C ALA A 208 -2.83 -5.30 26.81
N SER A 209 -1.82 -6.16 26.67
CA SER A 209 -0.68 -5.93 25.78
C SER A 209 -1.17 -5.65 24.37
N ASP A 210 -0.48 -4.75 23.66
CA ASP A 210 -0.68 -4.40 22.25
C ASP A 210 -1.43 -5.48 21.49
N SER A 211 -2.75 -5.26 21.29
CA SER A 211 -3.56 -6.15 20.50
C SER A 211 -2.89 -6.24 19.15
N THR A 212 -2.24 -7.37 18.93
CA THR A 212 -1.47 -7.65 17.74
C THR A 212 -2.43 -7.44 16.58
N LYS A 213 -2.05 -6.56 15.65
CA LYS A 213 -2.77 -6.32 14.39
C LYS A 213 -3.00 -7.66 13.73
N GLU A 214 -4.13 -8.29 14.01
CA GLU A 214 -4.56 -9.52 13.35
C GLU A 214 -5.13 -9.10 12.00
N TYR A 215 -4.23 -8.66 11.12
CA TYR A 215 -4.34 -8.95 9.70
C TYR A 215 -4.19 -10.48 9.59
N ILE A 216 -5.23 -11.22 9.98
CA ILE A 216 -5.21 -12.69 9.97
C ILE A 216 -5.14 -13.09 8.51
N PRO A 217 -4.01 -13.65 8.03
CA PRO A 217 -3.95 -14.16 6.68
C PRO A 217 -4.86 -15.39 6.66
N ILE A 218 -5.96 -15.37 5.89
CA ILE A 218 -6.75 -16.59 5.64
C ILE A 218 -5.92 -17.53 4.75
N LYS A 219 -4.95 -18.22 5.33
CA LYS A 219 -4.27 -19.32 4.66
C LYS A 219 -5.15 -20.58 4.49
N LYS A 220 -6.46 -20.51 4.76
CA LYS A 220 -7.31 -21.71 4.98
C LYS A 220 -8.50 -21.91 4.04
N LEU A 221 -8.79 -21.00 3.11
CA LEU A 221 -9.89 -21.22 2.16
C LEU A 221 -9.49 -22.16 1.03
N LEU A 222 -8.26 -22.03 0.54
CA LEU A 222 -7.73 -22.79 -0.58
C LEU A 222 -6.24 -23.08 -0.37
N PRO A 223 -5.77 -24.33 -0.54
CA PRO A 223 -4.35 -24.64 -0.61
C PRO A 223 -3.64 -23.84 -1.70
N GLU A 224 -2.42 -23.38 -1.44
CA GLU A 224 -1.65 -22.54 -2.37
C GLU A 224 -1.38 -23.24 -3.72
N ASN A 225 -1.13 -24.55 -3.69
CA ASN A 225 -0.97 -25.38 -4.89
C ASN A 225 -2.27 -25.46 -5.72
N LEU A 226 -3.45 -25.52 -5.09
CA LEU A 226 -4.72 -25.51 -5.81
C LEU A 226 -4.95 -24.17 -6.53
N ILE A 227 -4.66 -23.05 -5.87
CA ILE A 227 -4.68 -21.71 -6.51
C ILE A 227 -3.69 -21.67 -7.68
N THR A 228 -2.46 -22.10 -7.44
CA THR A 228 -1.35 -22.12 -8.40
C THR A 228 -1.68 -22.90 -9.67
N LEU A 229 -2.43 -24.00 -9.56
CA LEU A 229 -2.81 -24.85 -10.69
C LEU A 229 -3.95 -24.25 -11.53
N ASN A 230 -4.78 -23.39 -10.94
CA ASN A 230 -6.05 -22.97 -11.55
C ASN A 230 -6.10 -21.47 -11.90
N VAL A 231 -5.12 -20.67 -11.48
CA VAL A 231 -5.01 -19.24 -11.79
C VAL A 231 -3.77 -18.95 -12.64
N ALA A 232 -3.92 -18.09 -13.65
CA ALA A 232 -2.89 -17.83 -14.66
C ALA A 232 -1.59 -17.20 -14.11
N VAL A 233 -1.68 -16.33 -13.09
CA VAL A 233 -0.50 -15.70 -12.48
C VAL A 233 -0.40 -16.10 -11.01
N LYS A 234 0.52 -17.03 -10.75
CA LYS A 234 0.68 -17.78 -9.49
C LYS A 234 1.03 -16.90 -8.28
N ASN A 235 1.84 -15.86 -8.47
CA ASN A 235 2.39 -15.07 -7.37
C ASN A 235 1.56 -13.81 -7.05
N MET A 236 0.52 -13.53 -7.84
CA MET A 236 -0.30 -12.32 -7.71
C MET A 236 -1.72 -12.70 -7.36
N PHE A 237 -1.89 -13.47 -6.28
CA PHE A 237 -3.19 -13.86 -5.76
C PHE A 237 -3.14 -13.88 -4.23
N ARG A 238 -4.04 -13.14 -3.59
CA ARG A 238 -4.20 -13.10 -2.13
C ARG A 238 -5.67 -13.13 -1.77
N ILE A 239 -6.00 -13.90 -0.75
CA ILE A 239 -7.33 -13.88 -0.12
C ILE A 239 -7.16 -13.32 1.29
N ASN A 240 -7.91 -12.26 1.59
CA ASN A 240 -7.94 -11.62 2.90
C ASN A 240 -9.38 -11.69 3.46
N ASP A 241 -9.54 -11.98 4.75
CA ASP A 241 -10.82 -11.78 5.46
C ASP A 241 -10.91 -10.34 5.89
N SER A 242 -12.13 -9.80 5.94
CA SER A 242 -12.41 -8.67 6.81
C SER A 242 -13.23 -9.16 8.00
N ILE A 243 -12.56 -9.36 9.15
CA ILE A 243 -13.20 -9.73 10.43
C ILE A 243 -14.29 -8.73 10.86
N TYR A 244 -14.25 -7.50 10.36
CA TYR A 244 -15.14 -6.42 10.77
C TYR A 244 -16.44 -6.33 9.96
N ASP A 245 -16.55 -7.07 8.86
CA ASP A 245 -17.50 -6.73 7.81
C ASP A 245 -18.15 -7.92 7.11
N ASP A 246 -17.84 -9.15 7.54
CA ASP A 246 -18.39 -10.38 6.98
C ASP A 246 -18.20 -10.47 5.45
N LYS A 247 -17.01 -10.06 4.99
CA LYS A 247 -16.62 -10.07 3.58
C LYS A 247 -15.26 -10.74 3.38
N ILE A 248 -15.14 -11.47 2.27
CA ILE A 248 -13.88 -11.97 1.74
C ILE A 248 -13.39 -11.01 0.66
N ARG A 249 -12.09 -10.70 0.70
CA ARG A 249 -11.41 -9.88 -0.30
C ARG A 249 -10.43 -10.73 -1.09
N ILE A 250 -10.47 -10.61 -2.41
CA ILE A 250 -9.59 -11.35 -3.31
C ILE A 250 -8.80 -10.35 -4.13
N ILE A 251 -7.50 -10.30 -3.91
CA ILE A 251 -6.60 -9.38 -4.57
C ILE A 251 -5.79 -10.16 -5.60
N THR A 252 -5.83 -9.73 -6.85
CA THR A 252 -5.05 -10.33 -7.94
C THR A 252 -4.60 -9.29 -8.96
N SER A 253 -3.74 -9.68 -9.90
CA SER A 253 -3.48 -8.86 -11.09
C SER A 253 -4.66 -8.90 -12.05
N VAL A 254 -4.94 -7.77 -12.71
CA VAL A 254 -5.84 -7.72 -13.89
C VAL A 254 -5.36 -8.66 -14.99
N ARG A 255 -4.06 -8.96 -15.08
CA ARG A 255 -3.51 -9.91 -16.06
C ARG A 255 -3.93 -11.34 -15.80
N SER A 256 -4.16 -11.71 -14.54
CA SER A 256 -4.59 -13.05 -14.14
C SER A 256 -6.02 -13.36 -14.55
N LEU A 257 -6.83 -12.33 -14.84
CA LEU A 257 -8.25 -12.53 -15.12
C LEU A 257 -8.48 -13.16 -16.51
N PRO A 258 -9.45 -14.07 -16.63
CA PRO A 258 -9.75 -14.75 -17.88
C PRO A 258 -10.29 -13.76 -18.92
N TYR A 259 -9.96 -13.95 -20.20
CA TYR A 259 -10.57 -13.12 -21.27
C TYR A 259 -12.05 -13.46 -21.48
N ASN A 260 -12.44 -14.69 -21.18
CA ASN A 260 -13.78 -15.24 -21.31
C ASN A 260 -14.18 -15.91 -19.98
N ASN A 261 -15.21 -15.36 -19.34
CA ASN A 261 -15.89 -15.96 -18.19
C ASN A 261 -17.27 -15.29 -18.08
N GLU A 262 -18.32 -15.96 -18.52
CA GLU A 262 -19.67 -15.41 -18.59
C GLU A 262 -20.19 -15.05 -17.20
N LYS A 263 -19.86 -15.86 -16.18
CA LYS A 263 -20.28 -15.62 -14.80
C LYS A 263 -19.68 -14.32 -14.24
N LEU A 264 -18.36 -14.13 -14.36
CA LEU A 264 -17.65 -12.93 -13.92
C LEU A 264 -18.15 -11.68 -14.65
N TYR A 265 -18.29 -11.75 -15.97
CA TYR A 265 -18.67 -10.59 -16.78
C TYR A 265 -20.16 -10.27 -16.76
N SER A 266 -21.02 -11.24 -16.43
CA SER A 266 -22.43 -10.97 -16.14
C SER A 266 -22.62 -10.34 -14.77
N MET A 267 -21.79 -10.74 -13.79
CA MET A 267 -21.76 -10.13 -12.46
C MET A 267 -21.26 -8.68 -12.52
N PHE A 268 -20.25 -8.41 -13.36
CA PHE A 268 -19.65 -7.09 -13.53
C PHE A 268 -19.57 -6.68 -15.01
N PRO A 269 -20.66 -6.14 -15.59
CA PRO A 269 -20.75 -5.86 -17.03
C PRO A 269 -19.69 -4.91 -17.56
N LYS A 270 -19.19 -3.96 -16.75
CA LYS A 270 -18.18 -2.98 -17.19
C LYS A 270 -16.75 -3.51 -17.11
N LEU A 271 -16.55 -4.63 -16.41
CA LEU A 271 -15.23 -5.15 -16.12
C LEU A 271 -14.50 -5.63 -17.37
N LYS A 272 -15.22 -6.29 -18.30
CA LYS A 272 -14.62 -6.87 -19.52
C LYS A 272 -13.87 -5.84 -20.36
N ASP A 273 -14.55 -4.75 -20.71
CA ASP A 273 -13.97 -3.68 -21.53
C ASP A 273 -12.79 -3.01 -20.82
N LYS A 274 -12.87 -2.87 -19.49
CA LYS A 274 -11.79 -2.29 -18.70
C LYS A 274 -10.55 -3.18 -18.68
N ILE A 275 -10.71 -4.48 -18.45
CA ILE A 275 -9.60 -5.45 -18.50
C ILE A 275 -8.97 -5.45 -19.89
N MET A 276 -9.78 -5.52 -20.94
CA MET A 276 -9.29 -5.50 -22.33
C MET A 276 -8.50 -4.23 -22.63
N TYR A 277 -8.98 -3.07 -22.19
CA TYR A 277 -8.26 -1.80 -22.32
C TYR A 277 -6.90 -1.84 -21.62
N LEU A 278 -6.86 -2.25 -20.35
CA LEU A 278 -5.64 -2.29 -19.54
C LEU A 278 -4.59 -3.24 -20.11
N LYS A 279 -5.02 -4.45 -20.49
CA LYS A 279 -4.15 -5.46 -21.13
C LYS A 279 -3.58 -4.95 -22.46
N ARG A 280 -4.42 -4.36 -23.32
CA ARG A 280 -3.98 -3.82 -24.63
C ARG A 280 -3.02 -2.65 -24.51
N LYS A 281 -3.15 -1.84 -23.45
CA LYS A 281 -2.26 -0.70 -23.18
C LYS A 281 -1.05 -1.07 -22.32
N SER A 282 -0.89 -2.35 -21.96
CA SER A 282 0.16 -2.84 -21.07
C SER A 282 0.21 -2.10 -19.73
N ILE A 283 -0.92 -1.59 -19.27
CA ILE A 283 -1.03 -0.91 -17.97
C ILE A 283 -1.06 -1.98 -16.89
N PHE A 284 -0.15 -1.86 -15.93
CA PHE A 284 -0.09 -2.74 -14.77
C PHE A 284 -1.18 -2.30 -13.79
N ALA A 285 -1.99 -3.25 -13.34
CA ALA A 285 -3.09 -2.97 -12.43
C ALA A 285 -3.42 -4.19 -11.59
N ASN A 286 -3.72 -3.93 -10.31
CA ASN A 286 -4.30 -4.92 -9.41
C ASN A 286 -5.82 -4.70 -9.38
N ILE A 287 -6.54 -5.77 -9.09
CA ILE A 287 -7.97 -5.77 -8.85
C ILE A 287 -8.23 -6.42 -7.49
N ILE A 288 -9.10 -5.80 -6.71
CA ILE A 288 -9.68 -6.39 -5.50
C ILE A 288 -11.14 -6.70 -5.78
N PHE A 289 -11.54 -7.93 -5.54
CA PHE A 289 -12.94 -8.30 -5.41
C PHE A 289 -13.34 -8.33 -3.94
N VAL A 290 -14.56 -7.92 -3.64
CA VAL A 290 -15.17 -7.99 -2.32
C VAL A 290 -16.44 -8.81 -2.45
N PHE A 291 -16.47 -9.95 -1.77
CA PHE A 291 -17.55 -10.93 -1.79
C PHE A 291 -18.08 -11.18 -0.38
N PRO A 292 -19.33 -11.66 -0.21
CA PRO A 292 -19.82 -12.23 1.05
C PRO A 292 -18.86 -13.28 1.64
N LYS A 293 -18.77 -13.37 2.97
CA LYS A 293 -17.88 -14.34 3.65
C LYS A 293 -18.27 -15.80 3.39
N ASP A 294 -19.52 -16.06 3.03
CA ASP A 294 -20.05 -17.38 2.71
C ASP A 294 -19.81 -17.82 1.25
N ILE A 295 -19.12 -17.01 0.43
CA ILE A 295 -18.73 -17.40 -0.93
C ILE A 295 -17.92 -18.71 -0.91
N LYS A 296 -18.28 -19.65 -1.79
CA LYS A 296 -17.60 -20.93 -1.87
C LYS A 296 -16.26 -20.80 -2.58
N ALA A 297 -15.28 -21.57 -2.13
CA ALA A 297 -13.95 -21.58 -2.72
C ALA A 297 -13.94 -21.99 -4.21
N GLU A 298 -14.85 -22.86 -4.64
CA GLU A 298 -15.07 -23.21 -6.05
C GLU A 298 -15.56 -22.04 -6.87
N GLU A 299 -16.47 -21.26 -6.30
CA GLU A 299 -17.03 -20.09 -6.97
C GLU A 299 -15.96 -19.02 -7.18
N ILE A 300 -15.06 -18.85 -6.20
CA ILE A 300 -13.86 -18.03 -6.35
C ILE A 300 -13.01 -18.50 -7.54
N LEU A 301 -12.67 -19.78 -7.60
CA LEU A 301 -11.82 -20.31 -8.67
C LEU A 301 -12.52 -20.24 -10.02
N GLU A 302 -13.81 -20.59 -10.08
CA GLU A 302 -14.64 -20.51 -11.29
C GLU A 302 -14.66 -19.08 -11.85
N LEU A 303 -14.83 -18.05 -11.03
CA LEU A 303 -14.81 -16.65 -11.47
C LEU A 303 -13.45 -16.20 -12.03
N LEU A 304 -12.36 -16.83 -11.58
CA LEU A 304 -10.99 -16.42 -11.88
C LEU A 304 -10.31 -17.32 -12.91
N SER A 305 -10.97 -18.39 -13.33
CA SER A 305 -10.53 -19.30 -14.38
C SER A 305 -11.27 -19.04 -15.71
N PRO A 306 -10.71 -19.47 -16.86
CA PRO A 306 -11.42 -19.38 -18.14
C PRO A 306 -12.76 -20.13 -18.13
N GLU A 307 -13.69 -19.69 -18.98
CA GLU A 307 -14.98 -20.36 -19.18
C GLU A 307 -14.82 -21.87 -19.42
N GLY A 308 -15.58 -22.69 -18.71
CA GLY A 308 -15.52 -24.16 -18.80
C GLY A 308 -14.27 -24.81 -18.22
N HIS A 309 -13.38 -24.06 -17.55
CA HIS A 309 -12.19 -24.62 -16.90
C HIS A 309 -12.58 -25.59 -15.78
N LYS A 310 -12.08 -26.82 -15.86
CA LYS A 310 -12.23 -27.82 -14.79
C LYS A 310 -11.11 -27.67 -13.79
N LEU A 311 -11.45 -27.61 -12.52
CA LEU A 311 -10.46 -27.51 -11.44
C LEU A 311 -9.49 -28.69 -11.46
N VAL A 312 -8.20 -28.39 -11.44
CA VAL A 312 -7.11 -29.36 -11.42
C VAL A 312 -6.64 -29.57 -9.98
N PHE A 313 -6.63 -30.83 -9.53
CA PHE A 313 -6.22 -31.25 -8.19
C PHE A 313 -4.92 -32.06 -8.16
N ASP A 314 -4.28 -32.27 -9.31
CA ASP A 314 -3.08 -33.10 -9.37
C ASP A 314 -1.96 -32.53 -8.48
N GLY A 315 -1.44 -33.36 -7.59
CA GLY A 315 -0.45 -32.94 -6.58
C GLY A 315 -0.98 -32.03 -5.47
N VAL A 316 -2.31 -31.88 -5.32
CA VAL A 316 -2.88 -31.12 -4.20
C VAL A 316 -2.85 -31.96 -2.92
N ILE A 317 -2.08 -31.47 -1.95
CA ILE A 317 -1.90 -32.08 -0.63
C ILE A 317 -2.36 -31.08 0.43
N VAL A 318 -3.30 -31.48 1.28
CA VAL A 318 -3.59 -30.82 2.55
C VAL A 318 -2.51 -31.27 3.53
N LYS A 319 -1.67 -30.34 3.99
CA LYS A 319 -0.60 -30.66 4.94
C LYS A 319 -1.16 -30.92 6.33
N ALA A 320 -0.44 -31.70 7.13
CA ALA A 320 -0.74 -31.97 8.54
C ALA A 320 -1.05 -30.70 9.37
N GLU A 321 -0.33 -29.61 9.13
CA GLU A 321 -0.53 -28.32 9.80
C GLU A 321 -1.92 -27.70 9.52
N ASP A 322 -2.45 -27.95 8.33
CA ASP A 322 -3.74 -27.44 7.84
C ASP A 322 -4.86 -28.49 7.90
N SER A 323 -4.55 -29.76 8.20
CA SER A 323 -5.52 -30.86 8.27
C SER A 323 -6.19 -31.00 9.64
N TYR A 324 -7.50 -31.22 9.66
CA TYR A 324 -8.31 -31.44 10.86
C TYR A 324 -7.71 -32.52 11.80
N ASP A 325 -7.15 -33.60 11.24
CA ASP A 325 -6.64 -34.75 11.98
C ASP A 325 -5.11 -34.73 12.20
N GLY A 326 -4.41 -33.71 11.70
CA GLY A 326 -2.95 -33.60 11.83
C GLY A 326 -2.16 -34.50 10.87
N PHE A 327 -2.78 -35.09 9.84
CA PHE A 327 -2.09 -35.90 8.81
C PHE A 327 -2.07 -35.22 7.44
N ASN A 328 -1.15 -35.64 6.58
CA ASN A 328 -1.13 -35.21 5.18
C ASN A 328 -2.19 -35.98 4.38
N HIS A 329 -3.00 -35.28 3.59
CA HIS A 329 -4.00 -35.88 2.71
C HIS A 329 -3.83 -35.41 1.28
N GLN A 330 -3.63 -36.35 0.36
CA GLN A 330 -3.79 -36.06 -1.06
C GLN A 330 -5.29 -35.98 -1.38
N VAL A 331 -5.70 -34.94 -2.09
CA VAL A 331 -7.10 -34.70 -2.43
C VAL A 331 -7.29 -34.59 -3.93
N TYR A 332 -8.43 -35.07 -4.42
CA TYR A 332 -8.74 -35.14 -5.85
C TYR A 332 -9.96 -34.30 -6.26
N ASN A 333 -10.66 -33.74 -5.28
CA ASN A 333 -11.83 -32.90 -5.48
C ASN A 333 -12.07 -31.99 -4.27
N MET A 334 -13.04 -31.10 -4.39
CA MET A 334 -13.38 -30.14 -3.34
C MET A 334 -14.07 -30.77 -2.12
N GLU A 335 -14.76 -31.89 -2.30
CA GLU A 335 -15.40 -32.59 -1.18
C GLU A 335 -14.35 -33.17 -0.23
N GLU A 336 -13.33 -33.82 -0.79
CA GLU A 336 -12.17 -34.31 -0.04
C GLU A 336 -11.38 -33.17 0.58
N LEU A 337 -11.16 -32.06 -0.16
CA LEU A 337 -10.50 -30.88 0.41
C LEU A 337 -11.23 -30.38 1.66
N ARG A 338 -12.56 -30.21 1.59
CA ARG A 338 -13.37 -29.78 2.74
C ARG A 338 -13.35 -30.77 3.90
N ARG A 339 -13.29 -32.07 3.59
CA ARG A 339 -13.24 -33.14 4.61
C ARG A 339 -11.98 -33.05 5.46
N TYR A 340 -10.85 -32.72 4.85
CA TYR A 340 -9.56 -32.73 5.53
C TYR A 340 -9.09 -31.36 6.01
N ILE A 341 -9.44 -30.26 5.35
CA ILE A 341 -8.97 -28.94 5.77
C ILE A 341 -9.58 -28.53 7.12
N LYS A 342 -8.78 -27.96 8.02
CA LYS A 342 -9.27 -27.37 9.27
C LYS A 342 -10.26 -26.26 8.93
N SER A 343 -11.54 -26.44 9.25
CA SER A 343 -12.47 -25.33 9.36
C SER A 343 -11.92 -24.40 10.45
N GLY A 344 -11.48 -23.20 10.08
CA GLY A 344 -11.31 -22.15 11.07
C GLY A 344 -12.63 -22.03 11.82
N LYS A 345 -12.62 -22.04 13.16
CA LYS A 345 -13.83 -21.66 13.90
C LYS A 345 -14.21 -20.25 13.40
N ASN A 346 -15.42 -20.15 12.84
CA ASN A 346 -15.97 -18.97 12.19
C ASN A 346 -15.92 -17.71 13.05
#